data_AF-A0AAI9UHN8-F1
#
_entry.id   AF-A0AAI9UHN8-F1
#
_cell.length_a   1.000
_cell.length_b   1.000
_cell.length_c   1.000
_cell.angle_alpha   90.00
_cell.angle_beta   90.00
_cell.angle_gamma   90.00
#
_symmetry.space_group_name_H-M   'P 1'
#
loop_
_entity.id
_entity.type
_entity.pdbx_description
1 polymer ?
#
loop_
_entity_poly.entity_id
_entity_poly.type
_entity_poly.pdbx_seq_one_letter_code
_entity_poly.pdbx_strand_id
1 'polypeptide(L)'
;MDVECQCGTVTFKTPAPEPLDIYCCHCSQCRKQSASAFARPTKSGGHMDCFFCRLCGSRVFHRTYDENGVPKSTVSIKGGLILGLKMDRGKHIWMSSAVVRISDDAERYNESPPATPDSGKD
;
A
#
# COMPACT_ATOMS: atom_id res chain seq x y z
N MET A 1 9.26 -8.00 9.41
CA MET A 1 10.08 -6.94 8.79
C MET A 1 10.14 -5.73 9.69
N ASP A 2 11.27 -5.02 9.71
CA ASP A 2 11.42 -3.76 10.46
C ASP A 2 10.93 -2.57 9.60
N VAL A 3 10.11 -1.71 10.21
CA VAL A 3 9.48 -0.55 9.55
C VAL A 3 9.83 0.71 10.33
N GLU A 4 10.24 1.75 9.61
CA GLU A 4 10.61 3.05 10.19
C GLU A 4 10.11 4.20 9.30
N CYS A 5 9.47 5.20 9.91
CA CYS A 5 9.12 6.44 9.20
C CYS A 5 10.34 7.36 9.00
N GLN A 6 10.24 8.36 8.13
CA GLN A 6 11.39 9.24 7.80
C GLN A 6 12.10 9.89 9.01
N CYS A 7 11.39 10.19 10.10
CA CYS A 7 11.98 10.81 11.30
C CYS A 7 12.26 9.82 12.44
N GLY A 8 12.08 8.50 12.23
CA GLY A 8 12.32 7.47 13.25
C GLY A 8 11.30 7.41 14.39
N THR A 9 10.31 8.30 14.43
CA THR A 9 9.32 8.34 15.54
C THR A 9 8.33 7.19 15.51
N VAL A 10 7.96 6.72 14.32
CA VAL A 10 7.10 5.54 14.15
C VAL A 10 7.99 4.40 13.70
N THR A 11 8.17 3.43 14.59
CA THR A 11 8.90 2.18 14.33
C THR A 11 8.07 1.00 14.81
N PHE A 12 8.10 -0.10 14.06
CA PHE A 12 7.46 -1.35 14.46
C PHE A 12 7.98 -2.54 13.65
N LYS A 13 7.75 -3.75 14.18
CA LYS A 13 8.03 -5.02 13.49
C LYS A 13 6.73 -5.62 12.97
N THR A 14 6.68 -5.97 11.69
CA THR A 14 5.56 -6.74 11.13
C THR A 14 5.64 -8.19 11.59
N PRO A 15 4.49 -8.87 11.79
CA PRO A 15 4.46 -10.28 12.18
C PRO A 15 5.01 -11.19 11.07
N ALA A 16 4.72 -10.88 9.81
CA ALA A 16 5.28 -11.60 8.68
C ALA A 16 6.75 -11.19 8.42
N PRO A 17 7.65 -12.13 8.11
CA PRO A 17 9.04 -11.84 7.79
C PRO A 17 9.21 -11.19 6.40
N GLU A 18 8.25 -11.38 5.49
CA GLU A 18 8.21 -10.85 4.12
C GLU A 18 6.81 -10.29 3.80
N PRO A 19 6.65 -9.36 2.83
CA PRO A 19 5.35 -8.92 2.37
C PRO A 19 4.61 -10.05 1.65
N LEU A 20 3.29 -10.12 1.83
CA LEU A 20 2.44 -11.06 1.08
C LEU A 20 2.42 -10.75 -0.42
N ASP A 21 2.44 -9.47 -0.78
CA ASP A 21 2.56 -8.99 -2.15
C ASP A 21 3.12 -7.55 -2.15
N ILE A 22 3.67 -7.10 -3.27
CA ILE A 22 4.26 -5.77 -3.44
C ILE A 22 3.58 -5.08 -4.63
N TYR A 23 2.93 -3.94 -4.38
CA TYR A 23 2.23 -3.18 -5.41
C TYR A 23 2.80 -1.76 -5.58
N CYS A 24 3.15 -1.44 -6.83
CA CYS A 24 3.49 -0.10 -7.29
C CYS A 24 2.26 0.53 -7.96
N CYS A 25 1.50 1.32 -7.19
CA CYS A 25 0.24 1.90 -7.67
C CYS A 25 0.43 3.26 -8.34
N HIS A 26 -0.09 3.39 -9.57
CA HIS A 26 0.02 4.60 -10.40
C HIS A 26 -1.25 5.45 -10.45
N CYS A 27 -2.30 5.10 -9.70
CA CYS A 27 -3.56 5.84 -9.75
C CYS A 27 -3.39 7.28 -9.26
N SER A 28 -4.17 8.21 -9.82
CA SER A 28 -4.10 9.63 -9.49
C SER A 28 -4.26 9.93 -7.99
N GLN A 29 -5.02 9.11 -7.28
CA GLN A 29 -5.22 9.22 -5.83
C GLN A 29 -3.94 8.89 -5.06
N CYS A 30 -3.27 7.78 -5.37
CA CYS A 30 -2.00 7.40 -4.72
C CYS A 30 -0.86 8.37 -5.07
N ARG A 31 -0.85 8.94 -6.28
CA ARG A 31 0.13 9.96 -6.66
C ARG A 31 -0.02 11.27 -5.89
N LYS A 32 -1.27 11.65 -5.56
CA LYS A 32 -1.59 12.91 -4.86
C LYS A 32 -1.59 12.79 -3.33
N GLN A 33 -1.48 11.58 -2.79
CA GLN A 33 -1.51 11.39 -1.34
C GLN A 33 -0.33 12.11 -0.67
N SER A 34 -0.65 13.09 0.16
CA SER A 34 0.32 13.86 0.93
C SER A 34 -0.20 14.07 2.36
N ALA A 35 0.61 13.67 3.35
CA ALA A 35 0.68 14.06 4.77
C ALA A 35 -0.59 14.36 5.61
N SER A 36 -1.82 14.14 5.14
CA SER A 36 -3.05 14.31 5.92
C SER A 36 -3.83 13.00 5.99
N ALA A 37 -4.27 12.65 7.20
CA ALA A 37 -5.14 11.50 7.41
C ALA A 37 -6.53 11.81 6.86
N PHE A 38 -6.97 11.05 5.87
CA PHE A 38 -8.34 11.08 5.36
C PHE A 38 -8.75 9.66 4.96
N ALA A 39 -10.04 9.35 5.15
CA ALA A 39 -10.65 8.17 4.58
C ALA A 39 -10.97 8.45 3.10
N ARG A 40 -10.77 7.46 2.23
CA ARG A 40 -11.19 7.54 0.83
C ARG A 40 -12.04 6.34 0.43
N PRO A 41 -13.07 6.50 -0.42
CA PRO A 41 -13.80 5.38 -0.94
C PRO A 41 -12.89 4.46 -1.77
N THR A 42 -13.17 3.17 -1.69
CA THR A 42 -12.57 2.15 -2.54
C THR A 42 -13.48 1.90 -3.75
N LYS A 43 -12.93 1.35 -4.85
CA LYS A 43 -13.74 0.98 -6.02
C LYS A 43 -14.80 -0.09 -5.70
N SER A 44 -14.55 -0.91 -4.68
CA SER A 44 -15.41 -2.01 -4.23
C SER A 44 -16.47 -1.57 -3.22
N GLY A 45 -16.77 -0.28 -3.09
CA GLY A 45 -17.84 0.22 -2.21
C GLY A 45 -17.45 0.46 -0.75
N GLY A 46 -16.36 -0.13 -0.27
CA GLY A 46 -15.81 0.13 1.07
C GLY A 46 -14.96 1.41 1.16
N HIS A 47 -14.19 1.57 2.24
CA HIS A 47 -13.29 2.71 2.42
C HIS A 47 -11.87 2.28 2.82
N MET A 48 -10.93 3.21 2.68
CA MET A 48 -9.53 3.02 3.03
C MET A 48 -9.07 4.16 3.94
N ASP A 49 -8.67 3.78 5.15
CA ASP A 49 -8.05 4.68 6.11
C ASP A 49 -6.56 4.78 5.84
N CYS A 50 -6.06 6.01 5.82
CA CYS A 50 -4.65 6.30 5.59
C CYS A 50 -4.00 6.83 6.88
N PHE A 51 -3.01 6.10 7.40
CA PHE A 51 -2.31 6.46 8.64
C PHE A 51 -0.95 7.11 8.32
N PHE A 52 -0.65 8.22 8.99
CA PHE A 52 0.55 9.01 8.76
C PHE A 52 1.29 9.31 10.07
N CYS A 53 2.62 9.41 9.99
CA CYS A 53 3.41 9.96 11.08
C CYS A 53 3.09 11.45 11.23
N ARG A 54 2.70 11.89 12.44
CA ARG A 54 2.35 13.30 12.69
C ARG A 54 3.54 14.26 12.65
N LEU A 55 4.77 13.75 12.76
CA LEU A 55 5.97 14.59 12.78
C LEU A 55 6.56 14.79 11.39
N CYS A 56 6.79 13.72 10.63
CA CYS A 56 7.37 13.82 9.28
C CYS A 56 6.35 13.72 8.13
N GLY A 57 5.08 13.45 8.42
CA GLY A 57 4.04 13.28 7.38
C GLY A 57 4.18 12.01 6.54
N SER A 58 5.16 11.13 6.84
CA SER A 58 5.30 9.84 6.15
C SER A 58 4.05 9.00 6.33
N ARG A 59 3.48 8.54 5.21
CA ARG A 59 2.39 7.57 5.18
C ARG A 59 2.90 6.22 5.68
N VAL A 60 2.34 5.70 6.75
CA VAL A 60 2.82 4.49 7.42
C VAL A 60 2.18 3.26 6.78
N PHE A 61 0.86 3.14 6.87
CA PHE A 61 0.10 2.06 6.25
C PHE A 61 -1.33 2.49 5.96
N HIS A 62 -2.03 1.69 5.17
CA HIS A 62 -3.48 1.80 4.97
C HIS A 62 -4.21 0.59 5.52
N ARG A 63 -5.39 0.82 6.09
CA ARG A 63 -6.36 -0.22 6.45
C ARG A 63 -7.57 -0.09 5.51
N THR A 64 -7.92 -1.20 4.87
CA THR A 64 -9.07 -1.24 3.95
C THR A 64 -10.24 -1.93 4.63
N TYR A 65 -11.42 -1.38 4.41
CA TYR A 65 -12.70 -1.87 4.90
C TYR A 65 -13.58 -2.23 3.70
N ASP A 66 -14.43 -3.22 3.85
CA ASP A 66 -15.47 -3.53 2.87
C ASP A 66 -16.67 -2.55 2.97
N GLU A 67 -17.70 -2.81 2.17
CA GLU A 67 -18.94 -2.02 2.14
C GLU A 67 -19.72 -2.03 3.47
N ASN A 68 -19.53 -3.06 4.30
CA ASN A 68 -20.16 -3.20 5.61
C ASN A 68 -19.28 -2.62 6.74
N GLY A 69 -18.13 -2.03 6.40
CA GLY A 69 -17.19 -1.49 7.38
C GLY A 69 -16.38 -2.57 8.10
N VAL A 70 -16.29 -3.79 7.56
CA VAL A 70 -15.44 -4.85 8.11
C VAL A 70 -14.01 -4.67 7.59
N PRO A 71 -13.01 -4.53 8.47
CA PRO A 71 -11.63 -4.39 8.05
C PRO A 71 -11.08 -5.71 7.47
N LYS A 72 -10.24 -5.60 6.43
CA LYS A 72 -9.44 -6.75 5.97
C LYS A 72 -8.46 -7.20 7.06
N SER A 73 -8.12 -8.49 7.04
CA SER A 73 -7.11 -9.09 7.94
C SER A 73 -5.69 -8.56 7.69
N THR A 74 -5.46 -7.95 6.52
CA THR A 74 -4.18 -7.36 6.12
C THR A 74 -4.21 -5.85 6.01
N VAL A 75 -3.02 -5.25 6.10
CA VAL A 75 -2.78 -3.82 5.87
C VAL A 75 -1.73 -3.63 4.78
N SER A 76 -1.81 -2.52 4.06
CA SER A 76 -0.79 -2.15 3.06
C SER A 76 0.19 -1.15 3.66
N ILE A 77 1.41 -1.59 3.94
CA ILE A 77 2.48 -0.72 4.47
C ILE A 77 3.12 0.04 3.30
N LYS A 78 3.49 1.31 3.52
CA LYS A 78 4.27 2.06 2.54
C LYS A 78 5.66 1.42 2.42
N GLY A 79 5.92 0.75 1.30
CA GLY A 79 7.15 -0.05 1.16
C GLY A 79 8.46 0.72 1.36
N GLY A 80 8.49 2.04 1.08
CA GLY A 80 9.67 2.87 1.36
C GLY A 80 10.02 3.03 2.85
N LEU A 81 9.15 2.58 3.76
CA LEU A 81 9.42 2.55 5.20
C LEU A 81 9.98 1.20 5.67
N ILE A 82 9.94 0.16 4.82
CA ILE A 82 10.38 -1.18 5.17
C ILE A 82 11.88 -1.28 4.93
N LEU A 83 12.65 -1.47 5.99
CA LEU A 83 14.10 -1.52 5.92
C LEU A 83 14.55 -2.75 5.13
N GLY A 84 15.40 -2.53 4.12
CA GLY A 84 15.95 -3.58 3.27
C GLY A 84 15.00 -4.13 2.21
N LEU A 85 13.78 -3.58 2.07
CA LEU A 85 12.83 -4.06 1.06
C LEU A 85 13.39 -3.90 -0.36
N LYS A 86 13.36 -5.01 -1.10
CA LYS A 86 13.67 -5.08 -2.52
C LYS A 86 12.37 -5.00 -3.33
N MET A 87 12.27 -4.00 -4.21
CA MET A 87 11.08 -3.74 -5.02
C MET A 87 11.07 -4.49 -6.35
N ASP A 88 12.06 -5.35 -6.60
CA ASP A 88 12.24 -6.05 -7.88
C ASP A 88 11.03 -6.94 -8.26
N ARG A 89 10.25 -7.38 -7.26
CA ARG A 89 9.00 -8.15 -7.44
C ARG A 89 7.73 -7.29 -7.43
N GLY A 90 7.88 -5.97 -7.55
CA GLY A 90 6.76 -5.03 -7.48
C GLY A 90 5.84 -5.13 -8.69
N LYS A 91 4.57 -5.42 -8.45
CA LYS A 91 3.53 -5.46 -9.47
C LYS A 91 3.00 -4.05 -9.72
N HIS A 92 3.06 -3.59 -10.97
CA HIS A 92 2.62 -2.26 -11.35
C HIS A 92 1.13 -2.26 -11.67
N ILE A 93 0.34 -1.54 -10.89
CA ILE A 93 -1.12 -1.48 -11.04
C ILE A 93 -1.57 -0.07 -11.44
N TRP A 94 -2.68 0.03 -12.17
CA TRP A 94 -3.17 1.29 -12.76
C TRP A 94 -2.24 1.90 -13.81
N MET A 95 -1.66 1.07 -14.66
CA MET A 95 -0.68 1.45 -15.69
C MET A 95 -1.14 2.54 -16.66
N SER A 96 -2.44 2.64 -16.94
CA SER A 96 -3.00 3.72 -17.78
C SER A 96 -2.78 5.13 -17.20
N SER A 97 -2.47 5.21 -15.90
CA SER A 97 -2.16 6.45 -15.19
C SER A 97 -0.66 6.58 -14.85
N ALA A 98 0.22 5.72 -15.36
CA ALA A 98 1.65 5.85 -15.12
C ALA A 98 2.19 7.17 -15.72
N VAL A 99 2.99 7.90 -14.93
CA VAL A 99 3.66 9.15 -15.35
C VAL A 99 5.16 8.96 -15.57
N VAL A 100 5.61 7.72 -15.47
CA VAL A 100 6.99 7.29 -15.69
C VAL A 100 6.97 6.06 -16.58
N ARG A 101 8.05 5.85 -17.33
CA ARG A 101 8.28 4.58 -18.02
C ARG A 101 8.55 3.49 -16.99
N ILE A 102 7.98 2.32 -17.21
CA ILE A 102 8.15 1.13 -16.38
C ILE A 102 8.82 0.10 -17.27
N SER A 103 9.62 -0.82 -16.72
CA SER A 103 10.29 -1.87 -17.53
C SER A 103 9.26 -2.82 -18.13
N ASP A 104 9.42 -3.24 -19.39
CA ASP A 104 8.51 -4.18 -20.07
C ASP A 104 8.51 -5.57 -19.44
N ASP A 105 9.57 -5.90 -18.72
CA ASP A 105 9.69 -7.15 -17.96
C ASP A 105 8.93 -7.12 -16.63
N ALA A 106 8.40 -5.97 -16.21
CA ALA A 106 7.65 -5.85 -14.96
C ALA A 106 6.22 -6.42 -15.10
N GLU A 107 5.73 -7.07 -14.05
CA GLU A 107 4.32 -7.48 -13.97
C GLU A 107 3.41 -6.25 -13.88
N ARG A 108 2.40 -6.17 -14.76
CA ARG A 108 1.64 -4.95 -15.04
C ARG A 108 0.15 -5.20 -15.19
N TYR A 109 -0.64 -4.28 -14.64
CA TYR A 109 -2.10 -4.28 -14.74
C TYR A 109 -2.63 -2.87 -15.04
N ASN A 110 -3.61 -2.78 -15.93
CA ASN A 110 -4.27 -1.51 -16.27
C ASN A 110 -5.17 -0.99 -15.15
N GLU A 111 -5.53 -1.84 -14.18
CA GLU A 111 -6.46 -1.52 -13.10
C GLU A 111 -6.00 -2.12 -11.76
N SER A 112 -6.95 -2.40 -10.86
CA SER A 112 -6.69 -3.08 -9.59
C SER A 112 -5.95 -4.40 -9.79
N PRO A 113 -5.13 -4.84 -8.83
CA PRO A 113 -4.49 -6.14 -8.93
C PRO A 113 -5.55 -7.26 -8.96
N PRO A 114 -5.24 -8.41 -9.58
CA PRO A 114 -6.02 -9.62 -9.35
C PRO A 114 -6.08 -9.89 -7.85
N ALA A 115 -7.18 -10.52 -7.39
CA ALA A 115 -7.41 -10.73 -5.97
C ALA A 115 -6.14 -11.26 -5.29
N THR A 116 -5.61 -10.49 -4.32
CA THR A 116 -4.57 -10.99 -3.42
C THR A 116 -5.06 -12.32 -2.84
N PRO A 117 -4.24 -13.38 -2.83
CA PRO A 117 -4.59 -14.61 -2.15
C PRO A 117 -5.09 -14.26 -0.75
N ASP A 118 -6.30 -14.73 -0.45
CA ASP A 118 -6.97 -14.51 0.82
C ASP A 118 -5.96 -14.88 1.92
N SER A 119 -5.50 -13.89 2.68
CA SER A 119 -4.60 -14.12 3.80
C SER A 119 -5.42 -14.73 4.91
N GLY A 120 -5.63 -16.05 4.81
CA GLY A 120 -6.29 -16.90 5.77
C GLY A 120 -7.77 -16.57 5.96
N LYS A 121 -8.64 -17.26 5.21
CA LYS A 121 -9.80 -17.83 5.87
C LYS A 121 -9.33 -19.09 6.59
N ASP A 122 -9.01 -18.93 7.87
CA ASP A 122 -9.26 -19.94 8.89
C ASP A 122 -10.36 -19.38 9.81
#